data_AF-A0A8D9GCW3-F1
#
_entry.id   AF-A0A8D9GCW3-F1
#
_cell.length_a   1.000
_cell.length_b   1.000
_cell.length_c   1.000
_cell.angle_alpha   90.00
_cell.angle_beta   90.00
_cell.angle_gamma   90.00
#
_symmetry.space_group_name_H-M   'P 1'
#
loop_
_entity.id
_entity.type
_entity.pdbx_description
1 polymer ?
#
loop_
_entity_poly.entity_id
_entity_poly.type
_entity_poly.pdbx_seq_one_letter_code
_entity_poly.pdbx_strand_id
1 'polypeptide(L)' 'ICILCNSSLESRDHLFFNCSYTWEVWNSVAARSGFTAPREWDEVLTELEKFKTPHHS' A
#
# COMPACT_ATOMS: atom_id res chain seq x y z
N ILE A 1 -0.98 8.77 -18.27
CA ILE A 1 0.42 8.69 -17.76
C ILE A 1 0.37 9.09 -16.29
N CYS A 2 1.12 8.40 -15.42
CA CYS A 2 1.19 8.66 -13.98
C CYS A 2 1.89 9.98 -13.68
N ILE A 3 1.25 10.84 -12.89
CA ILE A 3 1.79 12.15 -12.52
C ILE A 3 3.03 12.10 -11.63
N LEU A 4 3.28 10.99 -10.94
CA LEU A 4 4.35 10.89 -9.94
C LEU A 4 5.66 10.38 -10.54
N CYS A 5 5.60 9.33 -11.35
CA CYS A 5 6.80 8.71 -11.94
C CYS A 5 6.96 8.95 -13.44
N ASN A 6 5.95 9.50 -14.12
CA ASN A 6 5.94 9.75 -15.56
C ASN A 6 6.29 8.53 -16.45
N SER A 7 6.18 7.30 -15.92
CA SER A 7 6.73 6.09 -16.56
C SER A 7 5.70 5.00 -16.88
N SER A 8 4.47 5.12 -16.39
CA SER A 8 3.39 4.14 -16.60
C SER A 8 2.03 4.84 -16.76
N LEU A 9 0.99 4.10 -17.10
CA LEU A 9 -0.40 4.60 -17.04
C LEU A 9 -0.80 4.87 -15.59
N GLU A 10 -1.63 5.89 -15.42
CA GLU A 10 -2.20 6.19 -14.11
C GLU A 10 -3.36 5.23 -13.84
N SER A 11 -3.30 4.57 -12.70
CA SER A 11 -4.38 3.73 -12.16
C SER A 11 -4.24 3.70 -10.65
N ARG A 12 -5.29 3.26 -9.94
CA ARG A 12 -5.23 3.01 -8.49
C ARG A 12 -4.03 2.11 -8.17
N ASP A 13 -3.93 0.97 -8.86
CA ASP A 13 -2.93 -0.03 -8.52
C ASP A 13 -1.51 0.49 -8.78
N HIS A 14 -1.34 1.30 -9.83
CA HIS A 14 -0.07 1.97 -10.06
C HIS A 14 0.22 3.03 -8.98
N LEU A 15 -0.71 3.94 -8.71
CA LEU A 15 -0.49 5.04 -7.77
C LEU A 15 -0.18 4.55 -6.34
N PHE A 16 -0.83 3.48 -5.88
CA PHE A 16 -0.66 3.00 -4.52
C PHE A 16 0.42 1.94 -4.35
N PHE A 17 0.65 1.08 -5.35
CA PHE A 17 1.47 -0.12 -5.16
C PHE A 17 2.65 -0.27 -6.14
N ASN A 18 2.46 0.09 -7.42
CA ASN A 18 3.49 -0.15 -8.45
C ASN A 18 4.34 1.07 -8.79
N CYS A 19 3.94 2.27 -8.39
CA CYS A 19 4.68 3.50 -8.67
C CYS A 19 5.95 3.56 -7.83
N SER A 20 7.10 3.73 -8.49
CA SER A 20 8.40 3.87 -7.83
C SER A 20 8.43 5.03 -6.83
N TYR A 21 7.86 6.17 -7.21
CA TYR A 21 7.78 7.35 -6.35
C TYR A 21 6.97 7.05 -5.07
N THR A 22 5.75 6.52 -5.22
CA THR A 22 4.91 6.19 -4.06
C THR A 22 5.54 5.09 -3.20
N TRP A 23 6.24 4.13 -3.82
CA TRP A 23 6.92 3.06 -3.10
C TRP A 23 7.98 3.59 -2.13
N GLU A 24 8.76 4.60 -2.51
CA GLU A 24 9.74 5.23 -1.62
C GLU A 24 9.08 5.91 -0.41
N VAL A 25 7.93 6.56 -0.63
CA VAL A 25 7.13 7.18 0.44
C VAL A 25 6.61 6.11 1.39
N TRP A 26 5.98 5.06 0.87
CA TRP A 26 5.44 3.99 1.70
C TRP A 26 6.53 3.23 2.46
N ASN A 27 7.66 2.93 1.83
CA ASN A 27 8.79 2.29 2.49
C ASN A 27 9.30 3.12 3.68
N SER A 28 9.36 4.44 3.53
CA SER A 28 9.77 5.36 4.59
C SER A 28 8.77 5.41 5.75
N VAL A 29 7.47 5.38 5.46
CA VAL A 29 6.40 5.35 6.48
C VAL A 29 6.38 4.00 7.20
N ALA A 30 6.38 2.91 6.44
CA ALA A 30 6.37 1.53 6.90
C ALA A 30 7.53 1.24 7.87
N ALA A 31 8.75 1.63 7.48
CA ALA A 31 9.95 1.48 8.30
C ALA A 31 9.84 2.19 9.67
N ARG A 32 9.10 3.31 9.74
CA ARG A 32 8.90 4.08 10.98
C ARG A 32 7.74 3.56 11.82
N SER A 33 6.77 2.89 11.20
CA SER A 33 5.55 2.40 11.85
C SER A 33 5.61 0.92 12.22
N GLY A 34 6.67 0.20 11.84
CA GLY A 34 6.86 -1.20 12.18
C GLY A 34 5.96 -2.16 11.40
N PHE A 35 5.50 -1.77 10.21
CA PHE A 35 4.77 -2.65 9.29
C PHE A 35 5.44 -2.70 7.92
N THR A 36 5.06 -3.66 7.09
CA THR A 36 5.54 -3.77 5.71
C THR A 36 4.53 -3.12 4.75
N ALA A 37 5.00 -2.24 3.87
CA ALA A 37 4.15 -1.64 2.86
C ALA A 37 3.61 -2.73 1.90
N PRO A 38 2.28 -2.83 1.73
CA PRO A 38 1.67 -3.82 0.84
C PRO A 38 2.00 -3.52 -0.63
N ARG A 39 2.07 -4.57 -1.45
CA ARG A 39 2.37 -4.49 -2.89
C ARG A 39 1.14 -4.69 -3.76
N GLU A 40 0.03 -5.12 -3.18
CA GLU A 40 -1.22 -5.33 -3.88
C GLU A 40 -2.42 -5.01 -2.97
N TRP A 41 -3.56 -4.73 -3.59
CA TRP A 41 -4.79 -4.44 -2.87
C TRP A 41 -5.27 -5.62 -2.01
N ASP A 42 -5.12 -6.84 -2.51
CA ASP A 42 -5.58 -8.04 -1.80
C ASP A 42 -4.77 -8.33 -0.53
N GLU A 43 -3.48 -7.93 -0.49
CA GLU A 43 -2.68 -7.97 0.73
C GLU A 43 -3.26 -7.03 1.80
N VAL A 44 -3.67 -5.82 1.42
CA VAL A 44 -4.30 -4.85 2.33
C VAL A 44 -5.57 -5.45 2.93
N LEU A 45 -6.43 -6.04 2.09
CA LEU A 45 -7.66 -6.68 2.56
C LEU A 45 -7.37 -7.82 3.54
N THR A 46 -6.41 -8.68 3.18
CA THR A 46 -5.99 -9.82 4.02
C THR A 46 -5.49 -9.36 5.39
N GLU A 47 -4.70 -8.29 5.45
CA GLU A 47 -4.23 -7.73 6.72
C GLU A 47 -5.38 -7.10 7.51
N LEU A 48 -6.24 -6.30 6.88
CA LEU A 48 -7.40 -5.68 7.55
C LEU A 48 -8.37 -6.73 8.14
N GLU A 49 -8.52 -7.87 7.49
CA GLU A 49 -9.33 -8.97 8.01
C GLU A 49 -8.77 -9.57 9.30
N LYS A 50 -7.45 -9.63 9.46
CA LYS A 50 -6.78 -10.08 10.69
C LYS A 50 -7.02 -9.13 11.87
N PHE A 51 -7.23 -7.84 11.59
CA PHE A 51 -7.50 -6.82 12.60
C PHE A 51 -8.98 -6.73 13.01
N LYS A 52 -9.88 -7.56 12.46
CA LYS A 52 -11.25 -7.66 12.99
C LYS A 52 -11.16 -8.02 14.48
N THR A 53 -11.49 -7.03 15.31
CA THR A 53 -11.49 -7.05 16.78
C THR A 53 -12.13 -8.32 17.33
N PRO A 54 -11.69 -8.81 18.51
CA PRO A 54 -12.36 -9.90 19.18
C PRO A 54 -13.85 -9.55 19.32
N HIS A 55 -14.72 -10.51 18.97
CA HIS A 55 -16.14 -10.41 19.24
C HIS A 55 -16.28 -10.23 20.77
N HIS A 56 -16.56 -9.01 21.22
CA HIS A 56 -17.01 -8.77 22.59
C HIS A 56 -18.40 -9.42 22.70
N SER A 57 -18.41 -10.70 23.08
CA SER A 57 -19.58 -11.40 23.59
C SER A 57 -19.88 -10.95 25.02
#